data_AF-A0A1G8QY15-F1
#
_entry.id   AF-A0A1G8QY15-F1
#
_cell.length_a   1.000
_cell.length_b   1.000
_cell.length_c   1.000
_cell.angle_alpha   90.00
_cell.angle_beta   90.00
_cell.angle_gamma   90.00
#
_symmetry.space_group_name_H-M   'P 1'
#
loop_
_entity.id
_entity.type
_entity.pdbx_description
1 polymer ?
#
loop_
_entity_poly.entity_id
_entity_poly.type
_entity_poly.pdbx_seq_one_letter_code
_entity_poly.pdbx_strand_id
1 'polypeptide(L)'
;MQSKDIECNIKHIFENYSKNEFIFEFLIAYGISKTSVTRLKKGDFNLSKVQGEVLYKKKVLFKEEESDKLLISIESLSTDERVLKHSPRFVIVTDFKTLLAKDLKLGTTKDIQFSELPRHYDFFLPLAGSEVYVTKNDNKADRDAAYKMAELYDCLITANRDIYTSKESIHSLNIFLSRLLFCFFAEDTGIFEENMI
;
A
#
# COMPACT_ATOMS: atom_id res chain seq x y z
N MET A 1 -8.88 -10.26 -10.71
CA MET A 1 -8.13 -9.38 -11.63
C MET A 1 -6.71 -9.30 -11.12
N GLN A 2 -5.69 -9.46 -11.96
CA GLN A 2 -4.30 -9.44 -11.47
C GLN A 2 -3.82 -8.00 -11.26
N SER A 3 -2.88 -7.79 -10.35
CA SER A 3 -2.32 -6.46 -10.01
C SER A 3 -1.78 -5.72 -11.25
N LYS A 4 -1.11 -6.44 -12.16
CA LYS A 4 -0.57 -5.89 -13.41
C LYS A 4 -1.66 -5.37 -14.36
N ASP A 5 -2.82 -6.02 -14.39
CA ASP A 5 -3.95 -5.56 -15.21
C ASP A 5 -4.49 -4.23 -14.70
N ILE A 6 -4.52 -4.06 -13.38
CA ILE A 6 -4.98 -2.83 -12.72
C ILE A 6 -4.01 -1.67 -13.04
N GLU A 7 -2.70 -1.90 -12.93
CA GLU A 7 -1.69 -0.90 -13.29
C GLU A 7 -1.85 -0.40 -14.73
N CYS A 8 -2.03 -1.32 -15.68
CA CYS A 8 -2.19 -1.00 -17.10
C CYS A 8 -3.48 -0.20 -17.35
N ASN A 9 -4.59 -0.62 -16.74
CA ASN A 9 -5.87 0.08 -16.87
C ASN A 9 -5.83 1.49 -16.28
N ILE A 10 -5.18 1.67 -15.13
CA ILE A 10 -5.02 3.00 -14.52
C ILE A 10 -4.16 3.90 -15.41
N LYS A 11 -3.06 3.42 -15.98
CA LYS A 11 -2.26 4.19 -16.94
C LYS A 11 -3.10 4.67 -18.12
N HIS A 12 -3.91 3.79 -18.71
CA HIS A 12 -4.78 4.13 -19.84
C HIS A 12 -5.83 5.19 -19.47
N ILE A 13 -6.45 5.09 -18.28
CA ILE A 13 -7.41 6.11 -17.81
C ILE A 13 -6.71 7.47 -17.70
N PHE A 14 -5.50 7.49 -17.15
CA PHE A 14 -4.76 8.73 -16.91
C PHE A 14 -4.37 9.49 -18.18
N GLU A 15 -4.19 8.80 -19.29
CA GLU A 15 -3.83 9.43 -20.56
C GLU A 15 -4.98 10.24 -21.17
N ASN A 16 -6.25 9.88 -20.87
CA ASN A 16 -7.43 10.47 -21.53
C ASN A 16 -8.65 10.64 -20.58
N TYR A 17 -8.43 10.96 -19.31
CA TYR A 17 -9.53 11.05 -18.36
C TYR A 17 -10.42 12.29 -18.57
N SER A 18 -11.72 12.13 -18.30
CA SER A 18 -12.64 13.24 -18.05
C SER A 18 -12.87 13.37 -16.56
N LYS A 19 -12.79 14.59 -16.00
CA LYS A 19 -12.97 14.84 -14.57
C LYS A 19 -14.25 14.21 -14.01
N ASN A 20 -15.36 14.37 -14.74
CA ASN A 20 -16.68 13.88 -14.35
C ASN A 20 -16.81 12.35 -14.42
N GLU A 21 -15.95 11.69 -15.21
CA GLU A 21 -15.97 10.24 -15.41
C GLU A 21 -14.90 9.52 -14.59
N PHE A 22 -13.88 10.25 -14.14
CA PHE A 22 -12.68 9.70 -13.53
C PHE A 22 -12.98 8.68 -12.44
N ILE A 23 -13.81 9.02 -11.45
CA ILE A 23 -14.11 8.10 -10.33
C ILE A 23 -14.81 6.81 -10.81
N PHE A 24 -15.64 6.90 -11.85
CA PHE A 24 -16.36 5.76 -12.40
C PHE A 24 -15.42 4.83 -13.17
N GLU A 25 -14.56 5.40 -14.02
CA GLU A 25 -13.53 4.66 -14.74
C GLU A 25 -12.51 4.04 -13.78
N PHE A 26 -12.10 4.80 -12.77
CA PHE A 26 -11.22 4.34 -11.69
C PHE A 26 -11.81 3.11 -10.99
N LEU A 27 -13.08 3.15 -10.57
CA LEU A 27 -13.75 2.00 -9.95
C LEU A 27 -13.80 0.78 -10.89
N ILE A 28 -14.03 0.98 -12.19
CA ILE A 28 -14.00 -0.10 -13.18
C ILE A 28 -12.59 -0.70 -13.28
N ALA A 29 -11.54 0.12 -13.26
CA ALA A 29 -10.15 -0.35 -13.31
C ALA A 29 -9.77 -1.21 -12.09
N TYR A 30 -10.38 -0.99 -10.92
CA TYR A 30 -10.24 -1.88 -9.76
C TYR A 30 -11.26 -3.04 -9.72
N GLY A 31 -11.92 -3.33 -10.85
CA GLY A 31 -12.77 -4.51 -10.99
C GLY A 31 -14.19 -4.37 -10.46
N ILE A 32 -14.66 -3.14 -10.16
CA ILE A 32 -16.08 -2.93 -9.89
C ILE A 32 -16.88 -3.08 -11.19
N SER A 33 -17.94 -3.88 -11.15
CA SER A 33 -18.75 -4.17 -12.35
C SER A 33 -19.31 -2.90 -13.00
N LYS A 34 -19.28 -2.84 -14.34
CA LYS A 34 -19.87 -1.73 -15.13
C LYS A 34 -21.32 -1.47 -14.73
N THR A 35 -22.11 -2.52 -14.47
CA THR A 35 -23.51 -2.38 -14.02
C THR A 35 -23.62 -1.62 -12.70
N SER A 36 -22.76 -1.90 -11.72
CA SER A 36 -22.78 -1.20 -10.43
C SER A 36 -22.35 0.25 -10.59
N VAL A 37 -21.32 0.50 -11.41
CA VAL A 37 -20.82 1.86 -11.69
C VAL A 37 -21.87 2.69 -12.44
N THR A 38 -22.58 2.12 -13.41
CA THR A 38 -23.70 2.80 -14.09
C THR A 38 -24.81 3.18 -13.12
N ARG A 39 -25.16 2.30 -12.17
CA ARG A 39 -26.15 2.60 -11.12
C ARG A 39 -25.66 3.66 -10.13
N LEU A 40 -24.35 3.66 -9.83
CA LEU A 40 -23.71 4.70 -9.02
C LEU A 40 -23.80 6.06 -9.72
N LYS A 41 -23.48 6.11 -11.02
CA LYS A 41 -23.58 7.32 -11.84
C LYS A 41 -25.00 7.85 -11.98
N LYS A 42 -26.00 6.96 -12.10
CA LYS A 42 -27.42 7.33 -12.12
C LYS A 42 -27.97 7.79 -10.77
N GLY A 43 -27.24 7.56 -9.68
CA GLY A 43 -27.61 7.96 -8.32
C GLY A 43 -28.23 6.87 -7.45
N ASP A 44 -28.65 5.72 -8.02
CA ASP A 44 -29.24 4.60 -7.26
C ASP A 44 -28.30 4.10 -6.15
N PHE A 45 -27.00 4.02 -6.45
CA PHE A 45 -25.96 3.55 -5.53
C PHE A 45 -25.17 4.68 -4.89
N ASN A 46 -25.40 5.94 -5.30
CA ASN A 46 -24.74 7.07 -4.67
C ASN A 46 -25.49 7.45 -3.40
N LEU A 47 -24.87 7.19 -2.26
CA LEU A 47 -25.47 7.42 -0.96
C LEU A 47 -25.25 8.86 -0.46
N SER A 48 -24.43 9.67 -1.16
CA SER A 48 -24.32 11.09 -0.86
C SER A 48 -25.44 11.87 -1.53
N LYS A 49 -25.89 12.92 -0.85
CA LYS A 49 -26.82 13.93 -1.38
C LYS A 49 -26.13 15.26 -1.65
N VAL A 50 -24.83 15.34 -1.37
CA VAL A 50 -24.02 16.53 -1.61
C VAL A 50 -23.59 16.55 -3.08
N GLN A 51 -23.73 17.70 -3.72
CA GLN A 51 -23.31 17.88 -5.11
C GLN A 51 -21.79 17.69 -5.23
N GLY A 52 -21.35 16.97 -6.27
CA GLY A 52 -19.93 16.68 -6.50
C GLY A 52 -19.37 15.51 -5.67
N GLU A 53 -20.18 14.90 -4.79
CA GLU A 53 -19.76 13.73 -4.04
C GLU A 53 -20.29 12.41 -4.62
N VAL A 54 -19.44 11.39 -4.57
CA VAL A 54 -19.80 10.00 -4.88
C VAL A 54 -19.49 9.14 -3.66
N LEU A 55 -20.53 8.73 -2.94
CA LEU A 55 -20.40 7.82 -1.79
C LEU A 55 -20.90 6.43 -2.17
N TYR A 56 -19.97 5.50 -2.34
CA TYR A 56 -20.23 4.11 -2.64
C TYR A 56 -19.93 3.21 -1.43
N LYS A 57 -20.98 2.59 -0.90
CA LYS A 57 -20.94 1.76 0.32
C LYS A 57 -19.80 0.74 0.29
N LYS A 58 -19.05 0.63 1.40
CA LYS A 58 -17.90 -0.30 1.56
C LYS A 58 -16.75 -0.09 0.57
N LYS A 59 -16.75 0.97 -0.24
CA LYS A 59 -15.75 1.19 -1.28
C LYS A 59 -15.08 2.55 -1.14
N VAL A 60 -15.78 3.63 -1.45
CA VAL A 60 -15.15 4.95 -1.58
C VAL A 60 -16.13 6.07 -1.29
N LEU A 61 -15.64 7.13 -0.65
CA LEU A 61 -16.16 8.48 -0.83
C LEU A 61 -15.20 9.26 -1.72
N PHE A 62 -15.70 9.85 -2.80
CA PHE A 62 -14.92 10.71 -3.69
C PHE A 62 -15.54 12.12 -3.73
N LYS A 63 -14.69 13.15 -3.75
CA LYS A 63 -15.09 14.55 -3.90
C LYS A 63 -14.06 15.33 -4.73
N GLU A 64 -14.52 16.07 -5.74
CA GLU A 64 -13.71 17.15 -6.33
C GLU A 64 -13.82 18.40 -5.44
N GLU A 65 -12.70 19.02 -5.15
CA GLU A 65 -12.61 20.15 -4.21
C GLU A 65 -11.57 21.17 -4.69
N GLU A 66 -11.69 22.40 -4.20
CA GLU A 66 -10.70 23.45 -4.47
C GLU A 66 -9.35 23.16 -3.79
N SER A 67 -8.25 23.60 -4.42
CA SER A 67 -6.88 23.29 -4.01
C SER A 67 -6.56 23.64 -2.55
N ASP A 68 -7.11 24.74 -2.04
CA ASP A 68 -6.89 25.24 -0.68
C ASP A 68 -7.72 24.52 0.39
N LYS A 69 -8.72 23.73 -0.03
CA LYS A 69 -9.66 23.02 0.86
C LYS A 69 -9.40 21.52 0.94
N LEU A 70 -8.50 20.97 0.11
CA LEU A 70 -8.24 19.52 0.05
C LEU A 70 -8.01 18.87 1.43
N LEU A 71 -7.10 19.45 2.22
CA LEU A 71 -6.74 18.95 3.56
C LEU A 71 -7.90 19.01 4.56
N ILE A 72 -8.65 20.12 4.54
CA ILE A 72 -9.80 20.31 5.42
C ILE A 72 -10.91 19.31 5.04
N SER A 73 -11.17 19.18 3.75
CA SER A 73 -12.20 18.28 3.23
C SER A 73 -11.88 16.84 3.53
N ILE A 74 -10.65 16.35 3.30
CA ILE A 74 -10.33 14.94 3.59
C ILE A 74 -10.45 14.61 5.08
N GLU A 75 -10.01 15.49 5.99
CA GLU A 75 -10.13 15.25 7.42
C GLU A 75 -11.60 15.27 7.87
N SER A 76 -12.36 16.29 7.45
CA SER A 76 -13.79 16.40 7.78
C SER A 76 -14.59 15.18 7.32
N LEU A 77 -14.39 14.75 6.08
CA LEU A 77 -15.09 13.63 5.46
C LEU A 77 -14.69 12.27 6.05
N SER A 78 -13.46 12.17 6.57
CA SER A 78 -12.96 10.96 7.24
C SER A 78 -13.55 10.76 8.63
N THR A 79 -14.09 11.82 9.25
CA THR A 79 -14.76 11.76 10.56
C THR A 79 -16.27 11.95 10.49
N ASP A 80 -16.82 12.24 9.30
CA ASP A 80 -18.23 12.52 9.11
C ASP A 80 -19.10 11.27 9.31
N GLU A 81 -20.01 11.29 10.28
CA GLU A 81 -20.90 10.19 10.60
C GLU A 81 -21.74 9.72 9.40
N ARG A 82 -22.15 10.64 8.51
CA ARG A 82 -22.94 10.29 7.31
C ARG A 82 -22.14 9.41 6.36
N VAL A 83 -20.82 9.59 6.33
CA VAL A 83 -19.86 8.84 5.51
C VAL A 83 -19.55 7.52 6.21
N LEU A 84 -19.16 7.59 7.48
CA LEU A 84 -18.71 6.44 8.27
C LEU A 84 -19.80 5.36 8.45
N LYS A 85 -21.08 5.76 8.51
CA LYS A 85 -22.23 4.83 8.52
C LYS A 85 -22.25 3.86 7.33
N HIS A 86 -21.65 4.25 6.20
CA HIS A 86 -21.58 3.42 5.00
C HIS A 86 -20.24 2.67 4.86
N SER A 87 -19.35 2.86 5.84
CA SER A 87 -18.06 2.20 5.98
C SER A 87 -17.22 2.18 4.69
N PRO A 88 -17.04 3.31 3.99
CA PRO A 88 -16.20 3.32 2.80
C PRO A 88 -14.79 2.90 3.16
N ARG A 89 -14.11 2.18 2.25
CA ARG A 89 -12.71 1.80 2.48
C ARG A 89 -11.79 3.00 2.34
N PHE A 90 -12.05 3.85 1.34
CA PHE A 90 -11.24 5.03 1.05
C PHE A 90 -12.06 6.32 1.07
N VAL A 91 -11.44 7.42 1.49
CA VAL A 91 -11.86 8.78 1.18
C VAL A 91 -10.86 9.35 0.19
N ILE A 92 -11.33 9.90 -0.92
CA ILE A 92 -10.50 10.47 -1.99
C ILE A 92 -10.99 11.89 -2.26
N VAL A 93 -10.07 12.86 -2.19
CA VAL A 93 -10.33 14.26 -2.50
C VAL A 93 -9.28 14.75 -3.49
N THR A 94 -9.69 15.44 -4.54
CA THR A 94 -8.77 15.89 -5.60
C THR A 94 -9.23 17.19 -6.24
N ASP A 95 -8.28 18.02 -6.63
CA ASP A 95 -8.49 19.17 -7.53
C ASP A 95 -7.99 18.87 -8.97
N PHE A 96 -7.63 17.61 -9.22
CA PHE A 96 -6.99 17.07 -10.44
C PHE A 96 -5.55 17.57 -10.69
N LYS A 97 -4.94 18.26 -9.72
CA LYS A 97 -3.49 18.54 -9.66
C LYS A 97 -2.83 17.74 -8.54
N THR A 98 -3.51 17.67 -7.40
CA THR A 98 -3.14 16.92 -6.20
C THR A 98 -4.27 15.97 -5.84
N LEU A 99 -3.91 14.76 -5.44
CA LEU A 99 -4.83 13.75 -4.94
C LEU A 99 -4.49 13.41 -3.50
N LEU A 100 -5.45 13.65 -2.61
CA LEU A 100 -5.41 13.16 -1.24
C LEU A 100 -6.30 11.93 -1.12
N ALA A 101 -5.78 10.85 -0.54
CA ALA A 101 -6.56 9.65 -0.26
C ALA A 101 -6.25 9.08 1.11
N LYS A 102 -7.28 8.68 1.86
CA LYS A 102 -7.16 8.07 3.19
C LYS A 102 -7.78 6.69 3.17
N ASP A 103 -7.02 5.67 3.56
CA ASP A 103 -7.54 4.34 3.87
C ASP A 103 -8.12 4.37 5.28
N LEU A 104 -9.45 4.32 5.40
CA LEU A 104 -10.12 4.40 6.70
C LEU A 104 -9.96 3.13 7.54
N LYS A 105 -9.58 1.99 6.93
CA LYS A 105 -9.33 0.75 7.66
C LYS A 105 -7.92 0.72 8.23
N LEU A 106 -6.92 1.16 7.46
CA LEU A 106 -5.51 1.14 7.87
C LEU A 106 -5.04 2.46 8.50
N GLY A 107 -5.82 3.54 8.39
CA GLY A 107 -5.46 4.87 8.88
C GLY A 107 -4.32 5.53 8.10
N THR A 108 -3.98 5.01 6.92
CA THR A 108 -2.90 5.52 6.08
C THR A 108 -3.41 6.58 5.11
N THR A 109 -2.58 7.59 4.84
CA THR A 109 -2.90 8.68 3.91
C THR A 109 -1.88 8.73 2.78
N LYS A 110 -2.34 9.07 1.58
CA LYS A 110 -1.53 9.44 0.43
C LYS A 110 -1.83 10.88 0.04
N ASP A 111 -0.76 11.63 -0.16
CA ASP A 111 -0.73 12.97 -0.72
C ASP A 111 0.26 12.93 -1.88
N ILE A 112 -0.26 13.01 -3.11
CA ILE A 112 0.52 12.83 -4.33
C ILE A 112 0.07 13.82 -5.38
N GLN A 113 0.94 14.11 -6.35
CA GLN A 113 0.49 14.75 -7.58
C GLN A 113 -0.47 13.80 -8.31
N PHE A 114 -1.54 14.35 -8.88
CA PHE A 114 -2.55 13.55 -9.58
C PHE A 114 -1.90 12.68 -10.66
N SER A 115 -0.93 13.22 -11.41
CA SER A 115 -0.15 12.51 -12.44
C SER A 115 0.65 11.30 -11.94
N GLU A 116 0.90 11.19 -10.64
CA GLU A 116 1.64 10.07 -10.04
C GLU A 116 0.74 8.91 -9.63
N LEU A 117 -0.60 9.06 -9.70
CA LEU A 117 -1.53 8.01 -9.30
C LEU A 117 -1.27 6.64 -9.95
N PRO A 118 -0.89 6.53 -11.26
CA PRO A 118 -0.54 5.24 -11.85
C PRO A 118 0.63 4.52 -11.16
N ARG A 119 1.54 5.24 -10.50
CA ARG A 119 2.66 4.66 -9.74
C ARG A 119 2.24 4.21 -8.33
N HIS A 120 1.09 4.67 -7.85
CA HIS A 120 0.54 4.40 -6.51
C HIS A 120 -0.77 3.61 -6.56
N TYR A 121 -0.95 2.81 -7.63
CA TYR A 121 -2.16 2.01 -7.82
C TYR A 121 -2.33 0.93 -6.73
N ASP A 122 -1.21 0.49 -6.15
CA ASP A 122 -1.14 -0.50 -5.08
C ASP A 122 -1.91 -0.06 -3.83
N PHE A 123 -1.89 1.23 -3.50
CA PHE A 123 -2.63 1.79 -2.36
C PHE A 123 -4.14 1.48 -2.41
N PHE A 124 -4.71 1.35 -3.61
CA PHE A 124 -6.14 1.14 -3.82
C PHE A 124 -6.54 -0.30 -4.17
N LEU A 125 -5.58 -1.24 -4.22
CA LEU A 125 -5.84 -2.67 -4.45
C LEU A 125 -6.91 -3.29 -3.53
N PRO A 126 -7.11 -2.84 -2.27
CA PRO A 126 -8.24 -3.31 -1.46
C PRO A 126 -9.62 -3.09 -2.11
N LEU A 127 -9.78 -2.15 -3.04
CA LEU A 127 -11.01 -2.00 -3.83
C LEU A 127 -11.31 -3.24 -4.70
N ALA A 128 -10.26 -3.88 -5.23
CA ALA A 128 -10.32 -5.08 -6.06
C ALA A 128 -10.46 -6.38 -5.24
N GLY A 129 -10.54 -6.28 -3.90
CA GLY A 129 -10.64 -7.43 -3.01
C GLY A 129 -9.29 -8.06 -2.63
N SER A 130 -8.18 -7.49 -3.13
CA SER A 130 -6.84 -7.86 -2.70
C SER A 130 -6.43 -6.94 -1.55
N GLU A 131 -6.41 -7.45 -0.32
CA GLU A 131 -5.79 -6.71 0.78
C GLU A 131 -4.28 -6.63 0.49
N VAL A 132 -3.79 -5.41 0.33
CA VAL A 132 -2.35 -5.17 0.38
C VAL A 132 -2.01 -5.16 1.85
N TYR A 133 -1.41 -6.26 2.31
CA TYR A 133 -0.57 -6.16 3.49
C TYR A 133 0.54 -5.19 3.11
N VAL A 134 0.38 -3.93 3.52
CA VAL A 134 1.51 -3.01 3.61
C VAL A 134 2.35 -3.57 4.74
N THR A 135 3.14 -4.61 4.43
CA THR A 135 4.36 -4.86 5.18
C THR A 135 5.08 -3.53 5.06
N LYS A 136 5.23 -2.82 6.17
CA LYS A 136 6.20 -1.72 6.25
C LYS A 136 7.56 -2.36 6.00
N ASN A 137 7.89 -2.65 4.74
CA ASN A 137 9.20 -3.15 4.36
C ASN A 137 10.19 -1.98 4.25
N ASP A 138 10.07 -1.10 5.25
CA ASP A 138 11.07 -0.17 5.71
C ASP A 138 11.32 -0.52 7.19
N ASN A 139 11.38 -1.83 7.48
CA ASN A 139 11.81 -2.34 8.77
C ASN A 139 13.27 -1.93 8.92
N LYS A 140 13.47 -0.75 9.49
CA LYS A 140 14.76 -0.29 9.99
C LYS A 140 15.43 -1.43 10.77
N ALA A 141 14.66 -2.22 11.52
CA ALA A 141 15.10 -3.44 12.19
C ALA A 141 15.76 -4.46 11.25
N ASP A 142 15.15 -4.82 10.12
CA ASP A 142 15.68 -5.82 9.18
C ASP A 142 16.98 -5.31 8.51
N ARG A 143 17.03 -4.01 8.19
CA ARG A 143 18.28 -3.38 7.69
C ARG A 143 19.37 -3.35 8.74
N ASP A 144 19.05 -2.90 9.95
CA ASP A 144 19.99 -2.83 11.07
C ASP A 144 20.51 -4.24 11.42
N ALA A 145 19.65 -5.26 11.36
CA ALA A 145 20.03 -6.67 11.54
C ALA A 145 20.96 -7.17 10.43
N ALA A 146 20.69 -6.83 9.17
CA ALA A 146 21.59 -7.17 8.05
C ALA A 146 22.97 -6.51 8.20
N TYR A 147 23.02 -5.25 8.65
CA TYR A 147 24.29 -4.58 8.96
C TYR A 147 25.06 -5.27 10.10
N LYS A 148 24.34 -5.74 11.13
CA LYS A 148 24.96 -6.49 12.24
C LYS A 148 25.51 -7.85 11.81
N MET A 149 24.83 -8.56 10.90
CA MET A 149 25.36 -9.78 10.28
C MET A 149 26.63 -9.53 9.47
N ALA A 150 26.71 -8.41 8.73
CA ALA A 150 27.90 -8.02 8.00
C ALA A 150 29.07 -7.69 8.94
N GLU A 151 28.82 -6.94 10.01
CA GLU A 151 29.82 -6.64 11.04
C GLU A 151 30.36 -7.93 11.72
N LEU A 152 29.50 -8.90 11.98
CA LEU A 152 29.89 -10.22 12.50
C LEU A 152 30.79 -10.97 11.50
N TYR A 153 30.45 -10.97 10.22
CA TYR A 153 31.26 -11.60 9.17
C TYR A 153 32.67 -11.00 9.11
N ASP A 154 32.77 -9.67 9.13
CA ASP A 154 34.05 -8.95 9.13
C ASP A 154 34.89 -9.27 10.37
N CYS A 155 34.24 -9.36 11.55
CA CYS A 155 34.91 -9.75 12.79
C CYS A 155 35.46 -11.19 12.72
N LEU A 156 34.67 -12.13 12.20
CA LEU A 156 35.08 -13.54 12.06
C LEU A 156 36.28 -13.69 11.11
N ILE A 157 36.29 -12.94 10.00
CA ILE A 157 37.44 -12.89 9.08
C ILE A 157 38.66 -12.29 9.74
N THR A 158 38.49 -11.18 10.46
CA THR A 158 39.61 -10.47 11.08
C THR A 158 40.27 -11.32 12.16
N ALA A 159 39.47 -12.06 12.93
CA ALA A 159 39.94 -12.99 13.95
C ALA A 159 40.60 -14.25 13.37
N ASN A 160 40.18 -14.68 12.17
CA ASN A 160 40.65 -15.89 11.51
C ASN A 160 41.16 -15.57 10.10
N ARG A 161 42.34 -14.95 10.03
CA ARG A 161 42.90 -14.38 8.78
C ARG A 161 43.19 -15.42 7.70
N ASP A 162 43.24 -16.70 8.06
CA ASP A 162 43.42 -17.84 7.18
C ASP A 162 42.11 -18.33 6.54
N ILE A 163 40.95 -17.78 6.88
CA ILE A 163 39.63 -18.18 6.31
C ILE A 163 39.55 -18.09 4.79
N TYR A 164 40.35 -17.24 4.14
CA TYR A 164 40.39 -17.14 2.67
C TYR A 164 41.48 -17.97 2.01
N THR A 165 42.23 -18.76 2.78
CA THR A 165 43.34 -19.57 2.25
C THR A 165 42.87 -20.86 1.59
N SER A 166 41.62 -21.30 1.84
CA SER A 166 41.05 -22.48 1.20
C SER A 166 39.57 -22.31 0.84
N LYS A 167 39.09 -23.03 -0.17
CA LYS A 167 37.66 -23.02 -0.52
C LYS A 167 36.82 -23.70 0.57
N GLU A 168 37.38 -24.69 1.26
CA GLU A 168 36.72 -25.39 2.36
C GLU A 168 36.43 -24.44 3.53
N SER A 169 37.36 -23.58 3.91
CA SER A 169 37.20 -22.64 5.05
C SER A 169 36.15 -21.56 4.77
N ILE A 170 36.14 -21.00 3.56
CA ILE A 170 35.07 -20.09 3.09
C ILE A 170 33.71 -20.78 3.11
N HIS A 171 33.65 -22.03 2.64
CA HIS A 171 32.41 -22.80 2.62
C HIS A 171 31.88 -23.07 4.04
N SER A 172 32.76 -23.44 4.98
CA SER A 172 32.40 -23.63 6.38
C SER A 172 31.87 -22.36 7.03
N LEU A 173 32.47 -21.20 6.74
CA LEU A 173 31.97 -19.89 7.23
C LEU A 173 30.57 -19.59 6.69
N ASN A 174 30.31 -19.84 5.41
CA ASN A 174 29.01 -19.62 4.81
C ASN A 174 27.93 -20.54 5.40
N ILE A 175 28.27 -21.81 5.66
CA ILE A 175 27.37 -22.74 6.36
C ILE A 175 27.06 -22.24 7.78
N PHE A 176 28.08 -21.78 8.50
CA PHE A 176 27.92 -21.26 9.85
C PHE A 176 26.96 -20.06 9.89
N LEU A 177 27.18 -19.06 9.03
CA LEU A 177 26.29 -17.89 8.96
C LEU A 177 24.87 -18.25 8.52
N SER A 178 24.73 -19.19 7.58
CA SER A 178 23.40 -19.65 7.14
C SER A 178 22.63 -20.35 8.27
N ARG A 179 23.33 -21.11 9.12
CA ARG A 179 22.73 -21.72 10.32
C ARG A 179 22.35 -20.67 11.35
N LEU A 180 23.21 -19.67 11.58
CA LEU A 180 22.93 -18.58 12.51
C LEU A 180 21.67 -17.80 12.08
N LEU A 181 21.55 -17.49 10.79
CA LEU A 181 20.37 -16.83 10.23
C LEU A 181 19.10 -17.68 10.42
N PHE A 182 19.18 -18.99 10.19
CA PHE A 182 18.07 -19.90 10.46
C PHE A 182 17.69 -19.91 11.94
N CYS A 183 18.67 -19.91 12.84
CA CYS A 183 18.44 -19.91 14.28
C CYS A 183 17.70 -18.65 14.74
N PHE A 184 18.10 -17.46 14.28
CA PHE A 184 17.38 -16.21 14.59
C PHE A 184 15.96 -16.20 14.03
N PHE A 185 15.78 -16.71 12.81
CA PHE A 185 14.44 -16.85 12.23
C PHE A 185 13.59 -17.86 13.00
N ALA A 186 14.17 -18.98 13.45
CA ALA A 186 13.48 -20.01 14.20
C ALA A 186 13.03 -19.51 15.58
N GLU A 187 13.82 -18.68 16.25
CA GLU A 187 13.44 -18.02 17.50
C GLU A 187 12.27 -17.05 17.28
N ASP A 188 12.36 -16.16 16.28
CA ASP A 188 11.31 -15.15 16.01
C ASP A 188 9.99 -15.76 15.52
N THR A 189 10.03 -16.95 14.91
CA THR A 189 8.84 -17.67 14.44
C THR A 189 8.27 -18.68 15.43
N GLY A 190 8.86 -18.80 16.63
CA GLY A 190 8.42 -19.75 17.66
C GLY A 190 8.72 -21.22 17.33
N ILE A 191 9.66 -21.48 16.41
CA ILE A 191 10.22 -22.82 16.18
C ILE A 191 11.14 -23.20 17.34
N PHE A 192 11.86 -22.24 17.92
CA PHE A 192 12.59 -22.37 19.18
C PHE A 192 11.84 -21.67 20.32
N GLU A 193 12.07 -22.12 21.56
CA GLU A 193 11.58 -21.39 22.74
C GLU A 193 12.38 -20.08 22.91
N GLU A 194 11.72 -19.02 23.40
CA GLU A 194 12.35 -17.71 23.59
C GLU A 194 13.58 -17.80 24.53
N ASN A 195 14.72 -17.23 24.11
CA ASN A 195 16.01 -17.22 24.83
C ASN A 195 16.75 -18.56 24.87
N MET A 196 16.60 -19.41 23.86
CA MET A 196 17.39 -20.66 23.75
C MET A 196 18.81 -20.46 23.17
N ILE A 197 19.12 -19.32 22.55
CA ILE A 197 20.39 -19.03 21.85
C ILE A 197 21.26 -18.08 22.66
#